data_AF-A0A9Q9YWT9-F1
#
_entry.id   AF-A0A9Q9YWT9-F1
#
_cell.length_a   1.000
_cell.length_b   1.000
_cell.length_c   1.000
_cell.angle_alpha   90.00
_cell.angle_beta   90.00
_cell.angle_gamma   90.00
#
_symmetry.space_group_name_H-M   'P 1'
#
loop_
_entity.id
_entity.type
_entity.pdbx_description
1 polymer ?
#
loop_
_entity_poly.entity_id
_entity_poly.type
_entity_poly.pdbx_seq_one_letter_code
_entity_poly.pdbx_strand_id
1 'polypeptide(L)'
;MIVTQCSRVVTDDLLQTVYVQYQQRNLAVCVSLFVKSIEDSPRSGGSEDPQEGCHCVVVLPVESQKRLVQILRFLPAFPAELLACLSQVCNTARVSASLATMLIRTIHLRSPLSGWLSSSQDVPVKDVDYLSFFFTTLKGFSSEMLQALQDTDEDGLLPSSSLWPLSVFATNLEQFLHHWDIVEEVCHCLDTLGSRAQCFDVIQNAIIKNLCGLVVVPDCVCAAILRCVPRLLDVNFLPSDTLLHFLSDFCLRMLNLLLQLEQSARKRDAVWEACFAALSKVPRLLRLLLQSFCTCDLCEKELHVLAQILSLLLQHTQLRNHMMANASLLQHIIQDLTHYYGGETREQWLTDLLYCYSVTLSGHRANIGMRDIY
;
A
#
# COMPACT_ATOMS: atom_id res chain seq x y z
N MET A 1 15.30 -25.61 21.35
CA MET A 1 16.38 -24.92 22.09
C MET A 1 15.77 -23.69 22.73
N ILE A 2 15.30 -23.86 23.96
CA ILE A 2 14.64 -22.83 24.76
C ILE A 2 15.76 -22.01 25.40
N VAL A 3 15.93 -20.75 25.01
CA VAL A 3 16.86 -19.85 25.71
C VAL A 3 16.10 -19.26 26.90
N THR A 4 16.14 -20.01 27.99
CA THR A 4 15.78 -19.59 29.34
C THR A 4 16.73 -18.50 29.83
N GLN A 5 16.17 -17.35 30.20
CA GLN A 5 16.58 -16.51 31.33
C GLN A 5 18.11 -16.36 31.54
N CYS A 6 18.82 -15.73 30.60
CA CYS A 6 20.20 -15.30 30.83
C CYS A 6 20.21 -13.95 31.57
N SER A 7 20.99 -13.89 32.65
CA SER A 7 21.12 -12.76 33.57
C SER A 7 21.42 -11.43 32.86
N ARG A 8 20.64 -10.38 33.17
CA ARG A 8 20.74 -9.01 32.65
C ARG A 8 22.17 -8.44 32.61
N VAL A 9 23.00 -8.77 33.60
CA VAL A 9 24.41 -8.32 33.69
C VAL A 9 25.26 -8.80 32.50
N VAL A 10 25.03 -10.02 32.01
CA VAL A 10 25.76 -10.56 30.86
C VAL A 10 25.32 -9.91 29.55
N THR A 11 24.07 -9.39 29.50
CA THR A 11 23.54 -8.71 28.32
C THR A 11 24.12 -7.31 28.19
N ASP A 12 24.24 -6.58 29.29
CA ASP A 12 24.82 -5.23 29.33
C ASP A 12 26.33 -5.23 29.07
N ASP A 13 27.10 -6.19 29.61
CA ASP A 13 28.54 -6.32 29.33
C ASP A 13 28.81 -6.72 27.87
N LEU A 14 27.97 -7.57 27.28
CA LEU A 14 28.07 -7.91 25.85
C LEU A 14 27.72 -6.70 24.98
N LEU A 15 26.66 -5.96 25.32
CA LEU A 15 26.27 -4.75 24.60
C LEU A 15 27.35 -3.67 24.71
N GLN A 16 27.98 -3.51 25.87
CA GLN A 16 29.09 -2.57 26.06
C GLN A 16 30.32 -3.01 25.28
N THR A 17 30.63 -4.31 25.23
CA THR A 17 31.75 -4.84 24.44
C THR A 17 31.49 -4.68 22.93
N VAL A 18 30.26 -4.92 22.48
CA VAL A 18 29.84 -4.70 21.09
C VAL A 18 29.83 -3.21 20.76
N TYR A 19 29.44 -2.33 21.68
CA TYR A 19 29.46 -0.87 21.53
C TYR A 19 30.90 -0.33 21.46
N VAL A 20 31.81 -0.84 22.29
CA VAL A 20 33.23 -0.52 22.23
C VAL A 20 33.83 -1.00 20.91
N GLN A 21 33.49 -2.22 20.46
CA GLN A 21 33.90 -2.69 19.14
C GLN A 21 33.27 -1.88 18.00
N TYR A 22 32.05 -1.37 18.18
CA TYR A 22 31.36 -0.52 17.22
C TYR A 22 32.05 0.83 17.04
N GLN A 23 32.43 1.48 18.15
CA GLN A 23 33.22 2.71 18.12
C GLN A 23 34.63 2.47 17.58
N GLN A 24 35.29 1.38 17.98
CA GLN A 24 36.65 1.04 17.53
C GLN A 24 36.71 0.68 16.03
N ARG A 25 35.63 0.15 15.45
CA ARG A 25 35.58 -0.27 14.03
C ARG A 25 34.96 0.77 13.10
N ASN A 26 34.65 1.99 13.57
CA ASN A 26 34.03 3.05 12.76
C ASN A 26 32.79 2.56 11.98
N LEU A 27 31.97 1.70 12.56
CA LEU A 27 30.83 1.10 11.86
C LEU A 27 29.76 2.13 11.47
N ALA A 28 29.65 3.25 12.20
CA ALA A 28 28.86 4.41 11.80
C ALA A 28 29.30 4.96 10.42
N VAL A 29 30.62 5.02 10.20
CA VAL A 29 31.21 5.43 8.91
C VAL A 29 30.93 4.38 7.83
N CYS A 30 30.97 3.09 8.15
CA CYS A 30 30.62 2.02 7.19
C CYS A 30 29.15 2.07 6.78
N VAL A 31 28.23 2.38 7.71
CA VAL A 31 26.80 2.53 7.42
C VAL A 31 26.53 3.82 6.64
N SER A 32 27.19 4.94 6.99
CA SER A 32 27.07 6.18 6.22
C SER A 32 27.71 6.07 4.83
N LEU A 33 28.83 5.34 4.68
CA LEU A 33 29.44 5.05 3.39
C LEU A 33 28.60 4.07 2.57
N PHE A 34 27.93 3.10 3.22
CA PHE A 34 26.97 2.23 2.55
C PHE A 34 25.80 3.03 1.97
N VAL A 35 25.19 3.86 2.81
CA VAL A 35 24.10 4.76 2.43
C VAL A 35 24.55 5.70 1.31
N LYS A 36 25.72 6.34 1.46
CA LYS A 36 26.27 7.28 0.46
C LYS A 36 26.63 6.59 -0.85
N SER A 37 27.19 5.38 -0.81
CA SER A 37 27.43 4.55 -2.00
C SER A 37 26.12 4.14 -2.68
N ILE A 38 25.02 4.08 -1.94
CA ILE A 38 23.67 3.84 -2.47
C ILE A 38 23.00 5.15 -2.90
N GLU A 39 23.36 6.32 -2.41
CA GLU A 39 22.80 7.61 -2.86
C GLU A 39 23.50 8.14 -4.13
N ASP A 40 24.83 8.08 -4.20
CA ASP A 40 25.65 8.70 -5.26
C ASP A 40 25.63 7.97 -6.63
N SER A 41 24.87 6.87 -6.77
CA SER A 41 24.81 6.10 -8.03
C SER A 41 23.61 6.53 -8.90
N PRO A 42 23.79 6.84 -10.20
CA PRO A 42 22.69 7.24 -11.08
C PRO A 42 21.71 6.08 -11.34
N ARG A 43 20.42 6.41 -11.60
CA ARG A 43 19.39 5.45 -12.01
C ARG A 43 19.67 5.01 -13.44
N SER A 44 19.82 3.70 -13.68
CA SER A 44 19.78 3.16 -15.04
C SER A 44 18.35 3.24 -15.57
N GLY A 45 18.06 4.25 -16.38
CA GLY A 45 16.80 4.36 -17.12
C GLY A 45 16.53 5.76 -17.65
N GLY A 46 16.99 6.03 -18.88
CA GLY A 46 16.61 7.20 -19.69
C GLY A 46 17.79 7.85 -20.41
N SER A 47 17.86 7.63 -21.73
CA SER A 47 18.83 8.12 -22.74
C SER A 47 20.31 7.71 -22.58
N GLU A 48 20.77 6.85 -23.49
CA GLU A 48 22.19 6.68 -23.79
C GLU A 48 22.74 7.95 -24.45
N ASP A 49 23.53 8.72 -23.71
CA ASP A 49 24.46 9.71 -24.27
C ASP A 49 25.91 9.21 -24.03
N PRO A 50 26.76 9.05 -25.06
CA PRO A 50 28.03 8.32 -24.93
C PRO A 50 29.23 9.17 -24.48
N GLN A 51 29.04 10.30 -23.80
CA GLN A 51 30.16 11.16 -23.36
C GLN A 51 29.94 11.81 -21.99
N GLU A 52 29.97 11.01 -20.92
CA GLU A 52 30.42 11.49 -19.61
C GLU A 52 30.84 10.29 -18.73
N GLY A 53 31.93 10.46 -17.99
CA GLY A 53 32.75 9.38 -17.45
C GLY A 53 31.98 8.34 -16.64
N CYS A 54 32.39 7.08 -16.77
CA CYS A 54 31.87 5.92 -16.05
C CYS A 54 31.69 6.17 -14.54
N HIS A 55 30.49 6.60 -14.14
CA HIS A 55 30.03 6.49 -12.76
C HIS A 55 29.67 5.03 -12.51
N CYS A 56 30.71 4.21 -12.23
CA CYS A 56 30.57 2.82 -11.89
C CYS A 56 29.66 2.66 -10.67
N VAL A 57 28.47 2.11 -10.92
CA VAL A 57 27.52 1.63 -9.91
C VAL A 57 28.23 0.58 -9.04
N VAL A 58 28.59 0.92 -7.80
CA VAL A 58 29.09 -0.06 -6.83
C VAL A 58 27.91 -0.57 -6.02
N VAL A 59 27.13 -1.51 -6.59
CA VAL A 59 26.23 -2.33 -5.77
C VAL A 59 27.10 -3.27 -4.95
N LEU A 60 27.08 -3.12 -3.63
CA LEU A 60 27.80 -4.04 -2.74
C LEU A 60 27.32 -5.49 -2.98
N PRO A 61 28.22 -6.48 -2.94
CA PRO A 61 27.83 -7.89 -3.05
C PRO A 61 26.74 -8.23 -2.03
N VAL A 62 25.78 -9.09 -2.42
CA VAL A 62 24.64 -9.49 -1.59
C VAL A 62 25.05 -9.95 -0.19
N GLU A 63 26.18 -10.64 -0.05
CA GLU A 63 26.71 -11.07 1.26
C GLU A 63 27.19 -9.89 2.13
N SER A 64 27.73 -8.84 1.52
CA SER A 64 28.09 -7.62 2.23
C SER A 64 26.84 -6.85 2.66
N GLN A 65 25.81 -6.80 1.82
CA GLN A 65 24.51 -6.21 2.16
C GLN A 65 23.86 -6.96 3.34
N LYS A 66 23.86 -8.30 3.33
CA LYS A 66 23.39 -9.14 4.45
C LYS A 66 24.13 -8.83 5.75
N ARG A 67 25.47 -8.78 5.71
CA ARG A 67 26.29 -8.45 6.88
C ARG A 67 26.01 -7.06 7.42
N LEU A 68 25.77 -6.09 6.54
CA LEU A 68 25.41 -4.73 6.95
C LEU A 68 24.04 -4.70 7.66
N VAL A 69 23.02 -5.39 7.13
CA VAL A 69 21.73 -5.53 7.82
C VAL A 69 21.90 -6.21 9.19
N GLN A 70 22.76 -7.22 9.29
CA GLN A 70 23.10 -7.85 10.57
C GLN A 70 23.78 -6.89 11.54
N ILE A 71 24.66 -6.00 11.06
CA ILE A 71 25.31 -4.97 11.89
C ILE A 71 24.29 -3.96 12.41
N LEU A 72 23.28 -3.58 11.62
CA LEU A 72 22.21 -2.66 12.06
C LEU A 72 21.50 -3.18 13.32
N ARG A 73 21.38 -4.51 13.48
CA ARG A 73 20.80 -5.12 14.69
C ARG A 73 21.55 -4.74 15.97
N PHE A 74 22.83 -4.42 15.88
CA PHE A 74 23.69 -4.09 17.01
C PHE A 74 23.88 -2.59 17.22
N LEU A 75 23.28 -1.73 16.38
CA LEU A 75 23.37 -0.28 16.57
C LEU A 75 22.78 0.12 17.93
N PRO A 76 23.39 0.99 18.73
CA PRO A 76 22.81 1.42 20.00
C PRO A 76 21.49 2.19 19.79
N ALA A 77 21.45 3.05 18.79
CA ALA A 77 20.29 3.86 18.42
C ALA A 77 20.23 4.05 16.90
N PHE A 78 19.04 4.39 16.40
CA PHE A 78 18.79 4.76 15.00
C PHE A 78 18.42 6.24 14.92
N PRO A 79 19.35 7.11 14.50
CA PRO A 79 19.05 8.51 14.24
C PRO A 79 18.02 8.66 13.10
N ALA A 80 17.24 9.75 13.13
CA ALA A 80 16.24 10.04 12.10
C ALA A 80 16.82 10.09 10.68
N GLU A 81 18.02 10.65 10.52
CA GLU A 81 18.73 10.71 9.24
C GLU A 81 19.03 9.30 8.70
N LEU A 82 19.51 8.40 9.55
CA LEU A 82 19.77 7.02 9.17
C LEU A 82 18.48 6.33 8.74
N LEU A 83 17.38 6.53 9.46
CA LEU A 83 16.09 5.94 9.11
C LEU A 83 15.57 6.46 7.75
N ALA A 84 15.68 7.75 7.49
CA ALA A 84 15.33 8.32 6.19
C ALA A 84 16.16 7.71 5.05
N CYS A 85 17.45 7.51 5.28
CA CYS A 85 18.33 6.85 4.32
C CYS A 85 17.92 5.38 4.10
N LEU A 86 17.63 4.65 5.18
CA LEU A 86 17.24 3.24 5.08
C LEU A 86 15.88 3.08 4.36
N SER A 87 14.93 4.01 4.51
CA SER A 87 13.67 3.94 3.75
C SER A 87 13.90 4.19 2.27
N GLN A 88 14.79 5.10 1.90
CA GLN A 88 15.22 5.28 0.51
C GLN A 88 15.92 4.04 -0.05
N VAL A 89 16.78 3.38 0.73
CA VAL A 89 17.42 2.12 0.34
C VAL A 89 16.37 1.04 0.07
N CYS A 90 15.37 0.89 0.94
CA CYS A 90 14.26 -0.04 0.74
C CYS A 90 13.52 0.25 -0.57
N ASN A 91 13.21 1.52 -0.86
CA ASN A 91 12.35 1.92 -1.96
C ASN A 91 13.04 1.95 -3.33
N THR A 92 14.36 2.12 -3.39
CA THR A 92 15.10 2.33 -4.66
C THR A 92 15.39 1.05 -5.44
N ALA A 93 14.91 -0.12 -4.99
CA ALA A 93 15.22 -1.45 -5.54
C ALA A 93 16.73 -1.77 -5.64
N ARG A 94 17.59 -0.99 -4.97
CA ARG A 94 19.05 -1.19 -4.93
C ARG A 94 19.47 -2.33 -3.99
N VAL A 95 18.56 -2.73 -3.10
CA VAL A 95 18.64 -3.95 -2.30
C VAL A 95 17.48 -4.86 -2.66
N SER A 96 17.65 -6.17 -2.50
CA SER A 96 16.54 -7.11 -2.75
C SER A 96 15.39 -6.89 -1.76
N ALA A 97 14.16 -7.18 -2.19
CA ALA A 97 12.98 -7.16 -1.33
C ALA A 97 13.19 -7.97 -0.04
N SER A 98 13.85 -9.14 -0.13
CA SER A 98 14.18 -9.96 1.04
C SER A 98 15.11 -9.29 2.05
N LEU A 99 16.02 -8.40 1.61
CA LEU A 99 16.88 -7.63 2.48
C LEU A 99 16.16 -6.42 3.06
N ALA A 100 15.36 -5.74 2.25
CA ALA A 100 14.52 -4.63 2.69
C ALA A 100 13.55 -5.08 3.80
N THR A 101 12.87 -6.22 3.61
CA THR A 101 11.97 -6.80 4.62
C THR A 101 12.72 -7.18 5.91
N MET A 102 13.92 -7.75 5.82
CA MET A 102 14.76 -8.04 7.00
C MET A 102 15.15 -6.76 7.76
N LEU A 103 15.47 -5.69 7.04
CA LEU A 103 15.79 -4.39 7.62
C LEU A 103 14.57 -3.79 8.33
N ILE A 104 13.39 -3.81 7.70
CA ILE A 104 12.13 -3.31 8.28
C ILE A 104 11.81 -4.06 9.57
N ARG A 105 11.90 -5.41 9.56
CA ARG A 105 11.74 -6.24 10.77
C ARG A 105 12.73 -5.87 11.87
N THR A 106 13.98 -5.62 11.52
CA THR A 106 15.03 -5.27 12.48
C THR A 106 14.73 -3.93 13.17
N ILE A 107 14.26 -2.94 12.41
CA ILE A 107 13.84 -1.65 12.98
C ILE A 107 12.57 -1.82 13.81
N HIS A 108 11.57 -2.57 13.30
CA HIS A 108 10.32 -2.83 14.02
C HIS A 108 10.55 -3.47 15.38
N LEU A 109 11.33 -4.56 15.46
CA LEU A 109 11.62 -5.26 16.72
C LEU A 109 12.36 -4.40 17.76
N ARG A 110 12.89 -3.25 17.35
CA ARG A 110 13.59 -2.29 18.20
C ARG A 110 12.77 -1.04 18.46
N SER A 111 11.52 -1.01 18.00
CA SER A 111 10.58 0.06 18.32
C SER A 111 9.92 -0.20 19.68
N PRO A 112 9.71 0.82 20.52
CA PRO A 112 8.85 0.70 21.71
C PRO A 112 7.46 0.17 21.38
N LEU A 113 6.93 0.55 20.20
CA LEU A 113 5.58 0.18 19.76
C LEU A 113 5.43 -1.33 19.47
N SER A 114 6.54 -2.06 19.28
CA SER A 114 6.56 -3.52 19.16
C SER A 114 6.77 -4.23 20.50
N GLY A 115 6.73 -3.50 21.63
CA GLY A 115 6.92 -4.05 22.96
C GLY A 115 8.39 -4.15 23.41
N TRP A 116 9.30 -3.34 22.85
CA TRP A 116 10.68 -3.26 23.35
C TRP A 116 10.71 -2.63 24.76
N LEU A 117 10.80 -3.48 25.78
CA LEU A 117 10.89 -3.09 27.20
C LEU A 117 12.36 -2.88 27.58
N SER A 118 12.87 -1.68 27.32
CA SER A 118 14.17 -1.22 27.86
C SER A 118 13.99 -0.69 29.28
N SER A 119 14.78 -1.17 30.25
CA SER A 119 14.85 -0.59 31.60
C SER A 119 15.73 0.67 31.68
N SER A 120 16.43 1.03 30.58
CA SER A 120 17.19 2.26 30.45
C SER A 120 16.40 3.28 29.62
N GLN A 121 16.55 4.57 29.97
CA GLN A 121 15.88 5.70 29.31
C GLN A 121 16.23 5.86 27.81
N ASP A 122 17.23 5.15 27.30
CA ASP A 122 17.66 5.22 25.90
C ASP A 122 16.88 4.23 25.04
N VAL A 123 15.79 4.72 24.48
CA VAL A 123 15.03 4.02 23.45
C VAL A 123 15.83 4.01 22.14
N PRO A 124 16.07 2.84 21.51
CA PRO A 124 16.88 2.76 20.30
C PRO A 124 16.22 3.40 19.07
N VAL A 125 14.89 3.50 19.01
CA VAL A 125 14.14 4.18 17.95
C VAL A 125 13.00 4.99 18.56
N LYS A 126 12.96 6.31 18.34
CA LYS A 126 11.83 7.15 18.79
C LYS A 126 10.58 6.84 17.96
N ASP A 127 9.40 6.88 18.59
CA ASP A 127 8.12 6.55 17.93
C ASP A 127 7.85 7.44 16.69
N VAL A 128 8.17 8.72 16.76
CA VAL A 128 8.00 9.66 15.64
C VAL A 128 8.89 9.29 14.46
N ASP A 129 10.16 8.98 14.73
CA ASP A 129 11.13 8.60 13.69
C ASP A 129 10.78 7.24 13.09
N TYR A 130 10.28 6.31 13.92
CA TYR A 130 9.77 5.01 13.50
C TYR A 130 8.54 5.13 12.59
N LEU A 131 7.53 5.92 12.97
CA LEU A 131 6.33 6.12 12.17
C LEU A 131 6.63 6.88 10.87
N SER A 132 7.57 7.82 10.91
CA SER A 132 8.07 8.51 9.72
C SER A 132 8.79 7.56 8.77
N PHE A 133 9.66 6.69 9.29
CA PHE A 133 10.28 5.60 8.53
C PHE A 133 9.22 4.67 7.89
N PHE A 134 8.21 4.26 8.66
CA PHE A 134 7.15 3.39 8.18
C PHE A 134 6.34 4.04 7.06
N PHE A 135 5.92 5.29 7.24
CA PHE A 135 5.13 6.00 6.24
C PHE A 135 5.93 6.29 4.97
N THR A 136 7.20 6.69 5.09
CA THR A 136 8.07 6.92 3.92
C THR A 136 8.36 5.62 3.16
N THR A 137 8.58 4.51 3.88
CA THR A 137 8.74 3.17 3.29
C THR A 137 7.44 2.71 2.63
N LEU A 138 6.27 2.91 3.27
CA LEU A 138 4.96 2.58 2.69
C LEU A 138 4.66 3.37 1.41
N LYS A 139 5.03 4.66 1.40
CA LYS A 139 4.84 5.57 0.27
C LYS A 139 5.69 5.17 -0.94
N GLY A 140 6.83 4.49 -0.77
CA GLY A 140 7.66 4.00 -1.87
C GLY A 140 8.37 5.06 -2.73
N PHE A 141 7.97 6.32 -2.61
CA PHE A 141 8.46 7.44 -3.41
C PHE A 141 8.97 8.55 -2.50
N SER A 142 9.96 9.34 -2.94
CA SER A 142 10.31 10.58 -2.24
C SER A 142 9.26 11.66 -2.53
N SER A 143 9.19 12.69 -1.69
CA SER A 143 8.29 13.84 -1.97
C SER A 143 8.68 14.57 -3.25
N GLU A 144 9.98 14.69 -3.53
CA GLU A 144 10.51 15.26 -4.78
C GLU A 144 10.06 14.46 -6.00
N MET A 145 10.10 13.13 -5.93
CA MET A 145 9.68 12.28 -7.06
C MET A 145 8.16 12.36 -7.28
N LEU A 146 7.36 12.45 -6.22
CA LEU A 146 5.91 12.65 -6.35
C LEU A 146 5.58 14.02 -6.93
N GLN A 147 6.35 15.06 -6.56
CA GLN A 147 6.19 16.41 -7.10
C GLN A 147 6.57 16.45 -8.58
N ALA A 148 7.69 15.84 -8.98
CA ALA A 148 8.08 15.72 -10.38
C ALA A 148 7.04 14.99 -11.24
N LEU A 149 6.34 14.01 -10.67
CA LEU A 149 5.23 13.32 -11.35
C LEU A 149 3.99 14.20 -11.53
N GLN A 150 3.80 15.26 -10.72
CA GLN A 150 2.69 16.19 -10.93
C GLN A 150 2.93 17.10 -12.15
N ASP A 151 4.20 17.33 -12.51
CA ASP A 151 4.60 18.23 -13.60
C ASP A 151 4.76 17.49 -14.95
N THR A 152 4.42 16.20 -15.01
CA THR A 152 4.63 15.36 -16.21
C THR A 152 3.36 15.30 -17.07
N ASP A 153 3.47 15.79 -18.31
CA ASP A 153 2.38 15.80 -19.30
C ASP A 153 2.30 14.46 -20.09
N GLU A 154 1.66 13.43 -19.54
CA GLU A 154 0.99 12.32 -20.31
C GLU A 154 1.69 10.95 -20.48
N ASP A 155 3.02 10.80 -20.48
CA ASP A 155 3.62 9.48 -20.78
C ASP A 155 3.43 8.45 -19.63
N GLY A 156 2.57 7.45 -19.87
CA GLY A 156 2.28 6.35 -18.93
C GLY A 156 1.18 6.63 -17.91
N LEU A 157 0.46 7.75 -18.05
CA LEU A 157 -0.70 8.07 -17.24
C LEU A 157 -1.96 7.46 -17.83
N LEU A 158 -2.80 6.89 -16.95
CA LEU A 158 -4.18 6.63 -17.35
C LEU A 158 -4.94 7.98 -17.38
N PRO A 159 -5.76 8.26 -18.40
CA PRO A 159 -6.47 9.55 -18.53
C PRO A 159 -7.50 9.73 -17.41
N SER A 160 -7.61 10.96 -16.89
CA SER A 160 -8.64 11.35 -15.92
C SER A 160 -9.99 11.55 -16.64
N SER A 161 -11.10 11.28 -15.95
CA SER A 161 -12.44 11.58 -16.46
C SER A 161 -13.36 12.04 -15.32
N SER A 162 -14.62 12.38 -15.62
CA SER A 162 -15.61 12.75 -14.60
C SER A 162 -15.80 11.66 -13.53
N LEU A 163 -15.59 10.39 -13.88
CA LEU A 163 -15.63 9.24 -12.97
C LEU A 163 -14.36 9.00 -12.18
N TRP A 164 -13.21 9.36 -12.74
CA TRP A 164 -11.89 9.11 -12.15
C TRP A 164 -11.11 10.43 -12.14
N PRO A 165 -11.35 11.31 -11.15
CA PRO A 165 -10.63 12.58 -11.05
C PRO A 165 -9.14 12.38 -10.76
N LEU A 166 -8.78 11.23 -10.19
CA LEU A 166 -7.40 10.83 -9.93
C LEU A 166 -6.78 10.11 -11.13
N SER A 167 -5.59 10.58 -11.54
CA SER A 167 -4.75 9.87 -12.51
C SER A 167 -3.77 8.93 -11.79
N VAL A 168 -3.50 7.77 -12.38
CA VAL A 168 -2.59 6.78 -11.83
C VAL A 168 -1.43 6.57 -12.78
N PHE A 169 -0.22 6.69 -12.24
CA PHE A 169 1.03 6.38 -12.93
C PHE A 169 1.33 4.89 -12.78
N ALA A 170 1.34 4.15 -13.90
CA ALA A 170 1.59 2.72 -13.88
C ALA A 170 3.10 2.45 -13.72
N THR A 171 3.52 1.99 -12.54
CA THR A 171 4.92 1.59 -12.33
C THR A 171 5.25 0.30 -13.07
N ASN A 172 6.52 0.13 -13.43
CA ASN A 172 7.00 -1.10 -14.05
C ASN A 172 6.78 -2.31 -13.12
N LEU A 173 6.72 -3.52 -13.69
CA LEU A 173 6.36 -4.72 -12.94
C LEU A 173 7.34 -5.03 -11.80
N GLU A 174 8.65 -4.88 -12.03
CA GLU A 174 9.68 -5.19 -11.04
C GLU A 174 9.63 -4.23 -9.84
N GLN A 175 9.49 -2.93 -10.10
CA GLN A 175 9.32 -1.88 -9.10
C GLN A 175 8.04 -2.10 -8.30
N PHE A 176 6.93 -2.41 -8.98
CA PHE A 176 5.66 -2.69 -8.30
C PHE A 176 5.79 -3.88 -7.35
N LEU A 177 6.33 -5.01 -7.82
CA LEU A 177 6.43 -6.23 -7.02
C LEU A 177 7.44 -6.09 -5.88
N HIS A 178 8.58 -5.44 -6.12
CA HIS A 178 9.55 -5.13 -5.07
C HIS A 178 8.92 -4.28 -3.97
N HIS A 179 8.17 -3.23 -4.35
CA HIS A 179 7.45 -2.40 -3.39
C HIS A 179 6.34 -3.17 -2.67
N TRP A 180 5.63 -4.05 -3.39
CA TRP A 180 4.57 -4.88 -2.80
C TRP A 180 5.09 -5.79 -1.69
N ASP A 181 6.25 -6.43 -1.88
CA ASP A 181 6.89 -7.24 -0.83
C ASP A 181 7.24 -6.42 0.42
N ILE A 182 7.68 -5.17 0.22
CA ILE A 182 7.95 -4.21 1.29
C ILE A 182 6.66 -3.83 2.02
N VAL A 183 5.58 -3.56 1.28
CA VAL A 183 4.26 -3.22 1.83
C VAL A 183 3.70 -4.35 2.68
N GLU A 184 3.82 -5.61 2.23
CA GLU A 184 3.38 -6.77 3.02
C GLU A 184 4.11 -6.85 4.36
N GLU A 185 5.43 -6.61 4.35
CA GLU A 185 6.21 -6.61 5.59
C GLU A 185 5.85 -5.45 6.52
N VAL A 186 5.67 -4.25 5.96
CA VAL A 186 5.18 -3.10 6.71
C VAL A 186 3.83 -3.43 7.35
N CYS A 187 2.88 -3.98 6.59
CA CYS A 187 1.57 -4.38 7.09
C CYS A 187 1.68 -5.45 8.19
N HIS A 188 2.59 -6.41 8.05
CA HIS A 188 2.83 -7.43 9.07
C HIS A 188 3.33 -6.80 10.38
N CYS A 189 4.25 -5.83 10.30
CA CYS A 189 4.72 -5.07 11.45
C CYS A 189 3.63 -4.17 12.06
N LEU A 190 2.64 -3.72 11.28
CA LEU A 190 1.52 -2.94 11.79
C LEU A 190 0.50 -3.81 12.55
N ASP A 191 0.31 -5.06 12.12
CA ASP A 191 -0.59 -6.02 12.77
C ASP A 191 -0.12 -6.38 14.20
N THR A 192 1.18 -6.26 14.49
CA THR A 192 1.77 -6.56 15.81
C THR A 192 1.81 -5.36 16.76
N LEU A 193 1.37 -4.17 16.33
CA LEU A 193 1.40 -2.97 17.18
C LEU A 193 0.38 -3.05 18.32
N GLY A 194 0.81 -2.64 19.52
CA GLY A 194 -0.08 -2.61 20.69
C GLY A 194 -1.15 -1.52 20.63
N SER A 195 -0.87 -0.38 20.01
CA SER A 195 -1.74 0.81 19.96
C SER A 195 -2.22 1.14 18.53
N ARG A 196 -2.86 0.17 17.87
CA ARG A 196 -3.31 0.29 16.47
C ARG A 196 -4.17 1.53 16.18
N ALA A 197 -5.04 1.92 17.10
CA ALA A 197 -5.89 3.11 16.96
C ALA A 197 -5.08 4.42 16.86
N GLN A 198 -4.10 4.63 17.75
CA GLN A 198 -3.25 5.82 17.72
C GLN A 198 -2.37 5.83 16.46
N CYS A 199 -1.86 4.65 16.08
CA CYS A 199 -1.10 4.50 14.85
C CYS A 199 -1.96 4.80 13.61
N PHE A 200 -3.22 4.36 13.61
CA PHE A 200 -4.18 4.69 12.56
C PHE A 200 -4.39 6.19 12.44
N ASP A 201 -4.61 6.92 13.54
CA ASP A 201 -4.78 8.37 13.51
C ASP A 201 -3.55 9.11 12.94
N VAL A 202 -2.34 8.69 13.34
CA VAL A 202 -1.10 9.28 12.82
C VAL A 202 -0.94 8.99 11.32
N ILE A 203 -1.15 7.74 10.89
CA ILE A 203 -1.01 7.34 9.49
C ILE A 203 -2.10 7.98 8.62
N GLN A 204 -3.35 8.06 9.09
CA GLN A 204 -4.42 8.78 8.41
C GLN A 204 -4.03 10.24 8.18
N ASN A 205 -3.55 10.95 9.21
CA ASN A 205 -3.10 12.33 9.06
C ASN A 205 -1.92 12.47 8.09
N ALA A 206 -1.00 11.50 8.09
CA ALA A 206 0.11 11.47 7.14
C ALA A 206 -0.38 11.27 5.70
N ILE A 207 -1.34 10.36 5.47
CA ILE A 207 -1.96 10.15 4.14
C ILE A 207 -2.64 11.44 3.67
N ILE A 208 -3.48 12.04 4.51
CA ILE A 208 -4.23 13.25 4.16
C ILE A 208 -3.28 14.39 3.80
N LYS A 209 -2.26 14.61 4.63
CA LYS A 209 -1.32 15.72 4.44
C LYS A 209 -0.40 15.55 3.22
N ASN A 210 -0.02 14.31 2.89
CA ASN A 210 1.01 14.06 1.88
C ASN A 210 0.46 13.56 0.53
N LEU A 211 -0.75 12.98 0.50
CA LEU A 211 -1.27 12.28 -0.68
C LEU A 211 -2.62 12.83 -1.19
N CYS A 212 -3.53 13.31 -0.33
CA CYS A 212 -4.87 13.74 -0.76
C CYS A 212 -4.88 14.96 -1.70
N GLY A 213 -3.78 15.73 -1.77
CA GLY A 213 -3.65 16.87 -2.68
C GLY A 213 -3.00 16.54 -4.02
N LEU A 214 -2.63 15.27 -4.28
CA LEU A 214 -1.97 14.86 -5.51
C LEU A 214 -2.99 14.52 -6.59
N VAL A 215 -2.72 14.95 -7.82
CA VAL A 215 -3.52 14.64 -9.01
C VAL A 215 -3.05 13.33 -9.64
N VAL A 216 -1.74 13.07 -9.58
CA VAL A 216 -1.10 11.87 -10.10
C VAL A 216 -0.52 11.07 -8.95
N VAL A 217 -0.91 9.79 -8.83
CA VAL A 217 -0.35 8.89 -7.80
C VAL A 217 0.11 7.57 -8.43
N PRO A 218 1.30 7.04 -8.08
CA PRO A 218 1.74 5.76 -8.61
C PRO A 218 0.86 4.60 -8.12
N ASP A 219 0.61 3.64 -8.99
CA ASP A 219 -0.22 2.47 -8.72
C ASP A 219 0.24 1.63 -7.51
N CYS A 220 1.55 1.48 -7.29
CA CYS A 220 2.09 0.78 -6.14
C CYS A 220 1.84 1.54 -4.82
N VAL A 221 1.74 2.88 -4.84
CA VAL A 221 1.35 3.68 -3.67
C VAL A 221 -0.13 3.51 -3.39
N CYS A 222 -0.98 3.57 -4.42
CA CYS A 222 -2.41 3.29 -4.28
C CYS A 222 -2.66 1.90 -3.67
N ALA A 223 -1.99 0.87 -4.21
CA ALA A 223 -2.06 -0.48 -3.67
C ALA A 223 -1.55 -0.55 -2.22
N ALA A 224 -0.44 0.13 -1.89
CA ALA A 224 0.12 0.18 -0.55
C ALA A 224 -0.86 0.76 0.49
N ILE A 225 -1.50 1.90 0.17
CA ILE A 225 -2.45 2.55 1.07
C ILE A 225 -3.71 1.69 1.23
N LEU A 226 -4.28 1.18 0.13
CA LEU A 226 -5.45 0.29 0.15
C LEU A 226 -5.17 -1.00 0.94
N ARG A 227 -3.93 -1.48 0.94
CA ARG A 227 -3.50 -2.64 1.70
C ARG A 227 -3.28 -2.36 3.18
N CYS A 228 -2.70 -1.20 3.50
CA CYS A 228 -2.29 -0.80 4.84
C CYS A 228 -3.46 -0.32 5.72
N VAL A 229 -4.34 0.54 5.22
CA VAL A 229 -5.45 1.10 6.01
C VAL A 229 -6.32 0.01 6.66
N PRO A 230 -6.77 -1.03 5.94
CA PRO A 230 -7.52 -2.15 6.52
C PRO A 230 -6.83 -2.90 7.66
N ARG A 231 -5.49 -2.90 7.68
CA ARG A 231 -4.66 -3.55 8.70
C ARG A 231 -4.52 -2.70 9.95
N LEU A 232 -4.72 -1.39 9.85
CA LEU A 232 -4.70 -0.49 10.99
C LEU A 232 -6.08 -0.31 11.64
N LEU A 233 -7.16 -0.53 10.88
CA LEU A 233 -8.51 -0.39 11.39
C LEU A 233 -8.85 -1.44 12.46
N ASP A 234 -9.50 -0.94 13.51
CA ASP A 234 -10.15 -1.71 14.55
C ASP A 234 -11.66 -1.40 14.51
N VAL A 235 -12.50 -2.31 15.00
CA VAL A 235 -13.97 -2.29 14.86
C VAL A 235 -14.61 -1.00 15.41
N ASN A 236 -13.91 -0.32 16.32
CA ASN A 236 -14.39 0.89 16.98
C ASN A 236 -13.96 2.20 16.30
N PHE A 237 -13.10 2.15 15.28
CA PHE A 237 -12.53 3.33 14.65
C PHE A 237 -13.01 3.49 13.22
N LEU A 238 -13.49 4.68 12.91
CA LEU A 238 -13.95 5.04 11.58
C LEU A 238 -12.90 5.95 10.93
N PRO A 239 -12.56 5.71 9.65
CA PRO A 239 -11.77 6.67 8.89
C PRO A 239 -12.54 7.99 8.76
N SER A 240 -11.79 9.09 8.73
CA SER A 240 -12.32 10.42 8.40
C SER A 240 -12.99 10.40 7.02
N ASP A 241 -13.99 11.25 6.81
CA ASP A 241 -14.68 11.31 5.51
C ASP A 241 -13.69 11.67 4.37
N THR A 242 -12.70 12.54 4.63
CA THR A 242 -11.62 12.85 3.68
C THR A 242 -10.83 11.60 3.26
N LEU A 243 -10.42 10.78 4.23
CA LEU A 243 -9.72 9.52 3.93
C LEU A 243 -10.64 8.54 3.20
N LEU A 244 -11.92 8.44 3.59
CA LEU A 244 -12.88 7.54 2.94
C LEU A 244 -13.09 7.88 1.46
N HIS A 245 -13.29 9.15 1.13
CA HIS A 245 -13.42 9.60 -0.26
C HIS A 245 -12.14 9.31 -1.05
N PHE A 246 -10.99 9.65 -0.46
CA PHE A 246 -9.70 9.38 -1.08
C PHE A 246 -9.45 7.89 -1.36
N LEU A 247 -9.78 7.01 -0.40
CA LEU A 247 -9.70 5.56 -0.60
C LEU A 247 -10.69 5.05 -1.63
N SER A 248 -11.87 5.66 -1.73
CA SER A 248 -12.87 5.32 -2.75
C SER A 248 -12.33 5.58 -4.15
N ASP A 249 -11.73 6.76 -4.36
CA ASP A 249 -11.12 7.14 -5.64
C ASP A 249 -9.96 6.21 -6.01
N PHE A 250 -9.09 5.89 -5.03
CA PHE A 250 -8.00 4.93 -5.20
C PHE A 250 -8.53 3.56 -5.59
N CYS A 251 -9.50 3.03 -4.83
CA CYS A 251 -10.03 1.70 -5.07
C CYS A 251 -10.70 1.62 -6.44
N LEU A 252 -11.50 2.62 -6.79
CA LEU A 252 -12.17 2.69 -8.07
C LEU A 252 -11.17 2.73 -9.23
N ARG A 253 -10.14 3.59 -9.13
CA ARG A 253 -9.10 3.70 -10.17
C ARG A 253 -8.24 2.44 -10.29
N MET A 254 -7.92 1.79 -9.18
CA MET A 254 -7.16 0.53 -9.16
C MET A 254 -7.99 -0.63 -9.72
N LEU A 255 -9.31 -0.65 -9.53
CA LEU A 255 -10.20 -1.63 -10.17
C LEU A 255 -10.27 -1.42 -11.69
N ASN A 256 -10.26 -0.18 -12.17
CA ASN A 256 -10.14 0.09 -13.61
C ASN A 256 -8.77 -0.37 -14.14
N LEU A 257 -7.67 -0.08 -13.44
CA LEU A 257 -6.34 -0.57 -13.80
C LEU A 257 -6.32 -2.12 -13.88
N LEU A 258 -6.96 -2.81 -12.94
CA LEU A 258 -7.03 -4.27 -12.90
C LEU A 258 -7.61 -4.86 -14.20
N LEU A 259 -8.65 -4.22 -14.76
CA LEU A 259 -9.28 -4.65 -16.01
C LEU A 259 -8.33 -4.50 -17.22
N GLN A 260 -7.36 -3.61 -17.14
CA GLN A 260 -6.36 -3.35 -18.19
C GLN A 260 -5.09 -4.21 -18.05
N LEU A 261 -4.89 -4.84 -16.88
CA LEU A 261 -3.74 -5.71 -16.59
C LEU A 261 -3.94 -7.13 -17.14
N GLU A 262 -3.99 -7.28 -18.47
CA GLU A 262 -4.17 -8.59 -19.12
C GLU A 262 -2.92 -9.49 -19.00
N GLN A 263 -1.73 -8.89 -18.98
CA GLN A 263 -0.46 -9.63 -19.17
C GLN A 263 0.26 -10.04 -17.87
N SER A 264 -0.14 -9.50 -16.71
CA SER A 264 0.62 -9.67 -15.45
C SER A 264 -0.23 -10.20 -14.29
N ALA A 265 -0.39 -11.53 -14.24
CA ALA A 265 -1.17 -12.20 -13.19
C ALA A 265 -0.76 -11.76 -11.76
N ARG A 266 0.55 -11.71 -11.47
CA ARG A 266 1.04 -11.31 -10.14
C ARG A 266 0.67 -9.89 -9.72
N LYS A 267 0.80 -8.92 -10.64
CA LYS A 267 0.44 -7.52 -10.37
C LYS A 267 -1.07 -7.39 -10.22
N ARG A 268 -1.83 -8.07 -11.08
CA ARG A 268 -3.29 -8.13 -11.02
C ARG A 268 -3.77 -8.68 -9.68
N ASP A 269 -3.17 -9.79 -9.21
CA ASP A 269 -3.51 -10.41 -7.94
C ASP A 269 -3.21 -9.47 -6.77
N ALA A 270 -2.04 -8.81 -6.76
CA ALA A 270 -1.69 -7.83 -5.73
C ALA A 270 -2.65 -6.63 -5.69
N VAL A 271 -3.00 -6.06 -6.85
CA VAL A 271 -3.97 -4.96 -6.97
C VAL A 271 -5.35 -5.40 -6.50
N TRP A 272 -5.80 -6.59 -6.90
CA TRP A 272 -7.07 -7.17 -6.47
C TRP A 272 -7.11 -7.35 -4.97
N GLU A 273 -6.09 -7.97 -4.38
CA GLU A 273 -5.98 -8.20 -2.93
C GLU A 273 -6.00 -6.87 -2.14
N ALA A 274 -5.34 -5.83 -2.64
CA ALA A 274 -5.37 -4.50 -2.03
C ALA A 274 -6.79 -3.90 -2.03
N CYS A 275 -7.46 -3.89 -3.20
CA CYS A 275 -8.83 -3.37 -3.33
C CYS A 275 -9.81 -4.18 -2.49
N PHE A 276 -9.70 -5.50 -2.53
CA PHE A 276 -10.56 -6.40 -1.79
C PHE A 276 -10.40 -6.23 -0.27
N ALA A 277 -9.16 -6.15 0.24
CA ALA A 277 -8.90 -5.89 1.65
C ALA A 277 -9.53 -4.56 2.11
N ALA A 278 -9.47 -3.53 1.27
CA ALA A 278 -10.11 -2.25 1.52
C ALA A 278 -11.64 -2.36 1.57
N LEU A 279 -12.26 -2.89 0.51
CA LEU A 279 -13.72 -2.96 0.38
C LEU A 279 -14.39 -3.86 1.43
N SER A 280 -13.69 -4.89 1.89
CA SER A 280 -14.22 -5.82 2.90
C SER A 280 -14.09 -5.29 4.33
N LYS A 281 -12.98 -4.62 4.67
CA LYS A 281 -12.69 -4.23 6.06
C LYS A 281 -12.95 -2.76 6.37
N VAL A 282 -12.87 -1.86 5.40
CA VAL A 282 -13.07 -0.42 5.64
C VAL A 282 -14.57 -0.12 5.68
N PRO A 283 -15.12 0.31 6.82
CA PRO A 283 -16.53 0.63 6.93
C PRO A 283 -16.92 1.74 5.94
N ARG A 284 -18.11 1.64 5.34
CA ARG A 284 -18.68 2.62 4.39
C ARG A 284 -17.95 2.74 3.04
N LEU A 285 -16.74 2.21 2.86
CA LEU A 285 -15.98 2.36 1.61
C LEU A 285 -16.71 1.80 0.40
N LEU A 286 -17.20 0.55 0.47
CA LEU A 286 -17.97 -0.04 -0.64
C LEU A 286 -19.21 0.78 -0.98
N ARG A 287 -19.89 1.34 0.04
CA ARG A 287 -21.07 2.18 -0.18
C ARG A 287 -20.71 3.45 -0.96
N LEU A 288 -19.62 4.12 -0.58
CA LEU A 288 -19.15 5.32 -1.28
C LEU A 288 -18.74 5.02 -2.71
N LEU A 289 -18.05 3.90 -2.94
CA LEU A 289 -17.71 3.44 -4.27
C LEU A 289 -18.97 3.20 -5.12
N LEU A 290 -19.98 2.50 -4.58
CA LEU A 290 -21.24 2.31 -5.30
C LEU A 290 -21.96 3.64 -5.56
N GLN A 291 -21.89 4.61 -4.65
CA GLN A 291 -22.47 5.94 -4.85
C GLN A 291 -21.80 6.72 -5.98
N SER A 292 -20.49 6.54 -6.21
CA SER A 292 -19.82 7.12 -7.38
C SER A 292 -20.32 6.57 -8.72
N PHE A 293 -20.98 5.40 -8.73
CA PHE A 293 -21.62 4.86 -9.94
C PHE A 293 -22.98 5.51 -10.22
N CYS A 294 -23.66 5.99 -9.18
CA CYS A 294 -24.96 6.67 -9.30
C CYS A 294 -24.83 8.11 -9.80
N THR A 295 -23.63 8.68 -9.74
CA THR A 295 -23.33 10.01 -10.25
C THR A 295 -22.75 9.85 -11.65
N CYS A 296 -23.53 10.06 -12.72
CA CYS A 296 -23.13 10.82 -13.94
C CYS A 296 -23.79 10.36 -15.26
N ASP A 297 -23.86 11.35 -16.16
CA ASP A 297 -23.93 11.24 -17.63
C ASP A 297 -22.63 10.63 -18.17
N LEU A 298 -22.57 9.31 -18.26
CA LEU A 298 -21.36 8.58 -18.65
C LEU A 298 -21.34 8.23 -20.12
N CYS A 299 -20.15 8.16 -20.72
CA CYS A 299 -20.02 7.61 -22.06
C CYS A 299 -20.17 6.08 -22.06
N GLU A 300 -20.53 5.49 -23.20
CA GLU A 300 -20.73 4.03 -23.33
C GLU A 300 -19.52 3.20 -22.87
N LYS A 301 -18.29 3.69 -23.13
CA LYS A 301 -17.05 3.02 -22.69
C LYS A 301 -16.94 2.97 -21.17
N GLU A 302 -17.30 4.06 -20.50
CA GLU A 302 -17.28 4.15 -19.04
C GLU A 302 -18.37 3.27 -18.42
N LEU A 303 -19.58 3.26 -19.01
CA LEU A 303 -20.66 2.38 -18.58
C LEU A 303 -20.25 0.90 -18.67
N HIS A 304 -19.57 0.51 -19.75
CA HIS A 304 -19.05 -0.84 -19.91
C HIS A 304 -18.02 -1.20 -18.81
N VAL A 305 -17.06 -0.30 -18.53
CA VAL A 305 -16.06 -0.50 -17.47
C VAL A 305 -16.75 -0.62 -16.11
N LEU A 306 -17.73 0.23 -15.80
CA LEU A 306 -18.49 0.15 -14.56
C LEU A 306 -19.21 -1.20 -14.41
N ALA A 307 -19.83 -1.68 -15.49
CA ALA A 307 -20.50 -2.97 -15.48
C ALA A 307 -19.52 -4.15 -15.26
N GLN A 308 -18.32 -4.08 -15.83
CA GLN A 308 -17.27 -5.06 -15.58
C GLN A 308 -16.80 -5.03 -14.12
N ILE A 309 -16.56 -3.84 -13.54
CA ILE A 309 -16.20 -3.69 -12.13
C ILE A 309 -17.32 -4.23 -11.23
N LEU A 310 -18.59 -3.86 -11.48
CA LEU A 310 -19.72 -4.37 -10.72
C LEU A 310 -19.83 -5.89 -10.78
N SER A 311 -19.64 -6.48 -11.96
CA SER A 311 -19.64 -7.94 -12.14
C SER A 311 -18.53 -8.59 -11.32
N LEU A 312 -17.31 -8.04 -11.38
CA LEU A 312 -16.16 -8.51 -10.61
C LEU A 312 -16.44 -8.49 -9.10
N LEU A 313 -17.03 -7.40 -8.60
CA LEU A 313 -17.35 -7.26 -7.19
C LEU A 313 -18.51 -8.18 -6.75
N LEU A 314 -19.53 -8.37 -7.60
CA LEU A 314 -20.69 -9.24 -7.31
C LEU A 314 -20.34 -10.72 -7.28
N GLN A 315 -19.37 -11.15 -8.11
CA GLN A 315 -18.91 -12.53 -8.17
C GLN A 315 -18.07 -12.92 -6.94
N HIS A 316 -17.53 -11.96 -6.20
CA HIS A 316 -16.68 -12.24 -5.05
C HIS A 316 -17.49 -12.56 -3.78
N THR A 317 -17.42 -13.83 -3.35
CA THR A 317 -18.24 -14.37 -2.25
C THR A 317 -18.05 -13.63 -0.92
N GLN A 318 -16.84 -13.15 -0.62
CA GLN A 318 -16.54 -12.47 0.64
C GLN A 318 -17.12 -11.04 0.69
N LEU A 319 -17.39 -10.41 -0.46
CA LEU A 319 -18.07 -9.10 -0.52
C LEU A 319 -19.59 -9.23 -0.49
N ARG A 320 -20.13 -10.45 -0.64
CA ARG A 320 -21.57 -10.70 -0.74
C ARG A 320 -22.36 -10.03 0.38
N ASN A 321 -21.93 -10.17 1.64
CA ASN A 321 -22.65 -9.57 2.77
C ASN A 321 -22.67 -8.04 2.70
N HIS A 322 -21.56 -7.41 2.30
CA HIS A 322 -21.47 -5.96 2.12
C HIS A 322 -22.30 -5.49 0.91
N MET A 323 -22.37 -6.29 -0.16
CA MET A 323 -23.24 -6.04 -1.31
C MET A 323 -24.72 -6.13 -0.91
N MET A 324 -25.10 -7.16 -0.15
CA MET A 324 -26.44 -7.32 0.38
C MET A 324 -26.85 -6.13 1.25
N ALA A 325 -25.94 -5.62 2.08
CA ALA A 325 -26.18 -4.44 2.91
C ALA A 325 -26.40 -3.14 2.10
N ASN A 326 -26.07 -3.14 0.80
CA ASN A 326 -26.27 -2.02 -0.13
C ASN A 326 -27.22 -2.40 -1.29
N ALA A 327 -28.11 -3.38 -1.10
CA ALA A 327 -28.99 -3.89 -2.15
C ALA A 327 -29.86 -2.81 -2.82
N SER A 328 -30.32 -1.80 -2.07
CA SER A 328 -31.11 -0.69 -2.63
C SER A 328 -30.30 0.19 -3.60
N LEU A 329 -29.05 0.49 -3.26
CA LEU A 329 -28.13 1.23 -4.14
C LEU A 329 -27.81 0.41 -5.39
N LEU A 330 -27.51 -0.88 -5.21
CA LEU A 330 -27.26 -1.79 -6.33
C LEU A 330 -28.45 -1.87 -7.29
N GLN A 331 -29.67 -1.94 -6.74
CA GLN A 331 -30.89 -1.94 -7.55
C GLN A 331 -31.03 -0.66 -8.36
N HIS A 332 -30.77 0.51 -7.76
CA HIS A 332 -30.81 1.80 -8.46
C HIS A 332 -29.78 1.85 -9.59
N ILE A 333 -28.53 1.47 -9.32
CA ILE A 333 -27.45 1.45 -10.32
C ILE A 333 -27.81 0.55 -11.51
N ILE A 334 -28.36 -0.64 -11.25
CA ILE A 334 -28.74 -1.56 -12.33
C ILE A 334 -29.94 -1.02 -13.11
N GLN A 335 -30.92 -0.41 -12.43
CA GLN A 335 -32.05 0.23 -13.10
C GLN A 335 -31.56 1.33 -14.05
N ASP A 336 -30.65 2.19 -13.60
CA ASP A 336 -30.05 3.24 -14.42
C ASP A 336 -29.30 2.65 -15.63
N LEU A 337 -28.42 1.67 -15.41
CA LEU A 337 -27.67 0.99 -16.47
C LEU A 337 -28.61 0.35 -17.51
N THR A 338 -29.73 -0.26 -17.07
CA THR A 338 -30.72 -0.82 -17.99
C THR A 338 -31.55 0.23 -18.72
N HIS A 339 -31.73 1.42 -18.16
CA HIS A 339 -32.46 2.51 -18.81
C HIS A 339 -31.64 3.15 -19.94
N TYR A 340 -30.33 3.30 -19.74
CA TYR A 340 -29.42 3.80 -20.78
C TYR A 340 -29.30 2.86 -21.99
N TYR A 341 -29.47 1.54 -21.80
CA TYR A 341 -29.38 0.52 -22.85
C TYR A 341 -30.76 -0.04 -23.23
N GLY A 342 -31.63 0.81 -23.77
CA GLY A 342 -32.96 0.44 -24.30
C GLY A 342 -32.99 -0.03 -25.76
N GLY A 343 -31.84 -0.09 -26.45
CA GLY A 343 -31.74 -0.44 -27.87
C GLY A 343 -31.53 -1.95 -28.15
N GLU A 344 -31.89 -2.40 -29.35
CA GLU A 344 -31.93 -3.82 -29.77
C GLU A 344 -30.59 -4.60 -29.63
N THR A 345 -29.46 -3.91 -29.47
CA THR A 345 -28.17 -4.52 -29.16
C THR A 345 -28.00 -4.65 -27.65
N ARG A 346 -28.70 -5.63 -27.07
CA ARG A 346 -28.52 -6.04 -25.67
C ARG A 346 -27.12 -6.65 -25.53
N GLU A 347 -26.13 -5.82 -25.21
CA GLU A 347 -24.74 -6.25 -25.15
C GLU A 347 -24.58 -7.40 -24.13
N GLN A 348 -23.86 -8.45 -24.50
CA GLN A 348 -23.71 -9.70 -23.72
C GLN A 348 -23.32 -9.43 -22.26
N TRP A 349 -22.50 -8.41 -22.01
CA TRP A 349 -22.07 -8.02 -20.67
C TRP A 349 -23.21 -7.57 -19.75
N LEU A 350 -24.29 -6.95 -20.28
CA LEU A 350 -25.43 -6.53 -19.47
C LEU A 350 -26.23 -7.75 -19.01
N THR A 351 -26.35 -8.76 -19.87
CA THR A 351 -26.96 -10.04 -19.51
C THR A 351 -26.14 -10.76 -18.44
N ASP A 352 -24.82 -10.78 -18.58
CA ASP A 352 -23.90 -11.39 -17.61
C ASP A 352 -23.96 -10.65 -16.26
N LEU A 353 -24.02 -9.31 -16.26
CA LEU A 353 -24.18 -8.50 -15.06
C LEU A 353 -25.51 -8.78 -14.34
N LEU A 354 -26.62 -8.81 -15.09
CA LEU A 354 -27.95 -9.12 -14.54
C LEU A 354 -27.99 -10.53 -13.95
N TYR A 355 -27.34 -11.50 -14.61
CA TYR A 355 -27.17 -12.84 -14.07
C TYR A 355 -26.40 -12.82 -12.74
N CYS A 356 -25.24 -12.17 -12.69
CA CYS A 356 -24.44 -12.04 -11.47
C CYS A 356 -25.24 -11.41 -10.32
N TYR A 357 -25.94 -10.31 -10.59
CA TYR A 357 -26.80 -9.64 -9.64
C TYR A 357 -27.90 -10.57 -9.10
N SER A 358 -28.58 -11.29 -9.99
CA SER A 358 -29.65 -12.22 -9.60
C SER A 358 -29.13 -13.36 -8.72
N VAL A 359 -27.95 -13.92 -9.00
CA VAL A 359 -27.33 -14.98 -8.19
C VAL A 359 -26.94 -14.46 -6.81
N THR A 360 -26.37 -13.26 -6.74
CA THR A 360 -25.93 -12.67 -5.47
C THR A 360 -27.12 -12.37 -4.54
N LEU A 361 -28.20 -11.81 -5.08
CA LEU A 361 -29.40 -11.41 -4.31
C LEU A 361 -30.48 -12.49 -4.13
N SER A 362 -30.53 -13.52 -4.98
CA SER A 362 -31.51 -14.61 -4.85
C SER A 362 -31.37 -15.40 -3.54
N GLY A 363 -30.18 -15.39 -2.92
CA GLY A 363 -29.99 -15.89 -1.55
C GLY A 363 -30.77 -15.13 -0.48
N HIS A 364 -31.28 -13.93 -0.77
CA HIS A 364 -32.04 -13.08 0.15
C HIS A 364 -33.55 -13.16 -0.04
N ARG A 365 -34.04 -13.54 -1.23
CA ARG A 365 -35.49 -13.79 -1.44
C ARG A 365 -36.01 -14.96 -0.60
N ALA A 366 -35.16 -15.88 -0.17
CA ALA A 366 -35.54 -16.94 0.76
C ALA A 366 -35.83 -16.46 2.20
N ASN A 367 -35.45 -15.23 2.57
CA ASN A 367 -35.64 -14.69 3.92
C ASN A 367 -36.63 -13.51 4.01
N ILE A 368 -37.12 -12.97 2.89
CA ILE A 368 -38.08 -11.84 2.87
C ILE A 368 -39.30 -12.18 1.98
N GLY A 369 -39.72 -13.45 1.92
CA GLY A 369 -40.73 -13.90 0.95
C GLY A 369 -41.69 -14.99 1.42
N MET A 370 -42.16 -14.92 2.66
CA MET A 370 -43.38 -15.64 3.10
C MET A 370 -44.29 -14.78 4.00
N ARG A 371 -44.28 -13.45 3.82
CA ARG A 371 -45.38 -12.61 4.28
C ARG A 371 -45.71 -11.60 3.20
N ASP A 372 -46.99 -11.59 2.86
CA ASP A 372 -47.71 -10.57 2.10
C ASP A 372 -47.61 -10.65 0.58
N ILE A 373 -48.21 -11.70 0.00
CA ILE A 373 -49.18 -11.56 -1.11
C ILE A 373 -50.29 -12.62 -0.92
N TYR A 374 -51.33 -12.23 -0.18
CA TYR A 374 -52.74 -12.49 -0.53
C TYR A 374 -53.40 -11.13 -0.73
#